data_AF-W8SJX7-F1
#
_entry.id   AF-W8SJX7-F1
#
_cell.length_a   1.000
_cell.length_b   1.000
_cell.length_c   1.000
_cell.angle_alpha   90.00
_cell.angle_beta   90.00
_cell.angle_gamma   90.00
#
_symmetry.space_group_name_H-M   'P 1'
#
loop_
_entity.id
_entity.type
_entity.pdbx_description
1 polymer ?
#
loop_
_entity_poly.entity_id
_entity_poly.type
_entity_poly.pdbx_seq_one_letter_code
_entity_poly.pdbx_strand_id
1 'polypeptide(L)'
;MAIRFLLNGEAQVVEADPTVTLLDWLREARRLTGTKEGCNEGDCGACTVMVTDQGGARALNACILFLPQLDGKAVRTVEGIAGADGTLHPVQQAMIDHHGSQCGFCTPGFVVSMATAHLNGRTDHDDQLAGNLCRCTGYAPIIRAAEAAADAPVPAWMHEDLAALSDAPAAETPFIPRTSDNLAEWYAANPEATLIAGATDVGLWVTKGLRDLSPVAFLNQCEDLKGIVANQETICVGAMTTLAEFGAFIADRHPSLAEMIRRYGSVQVRNAATIGGNIANGSPIGDSPPALIALGATLHLRERGGPGAACRWRSSLSITASRTGRRGSSSRPSVFRSSPTRYGSTNCRNGSIRTFLPSAVRSTSWSTGAPSPPCASPLAAWGGRRNAPPVWRRP
;
A
#
# COMPACT_ATOMS: atom_id res chain seq x y z
N MET A 1 11.05 -24.53 -2.07
CA MET A 1 9.97 -23.91 -1.27
C MET A 1 8.78 -23.77 -2.15
N ALA A 2 7.69 -24.44 -1.80
CA ALA A 2 6.45 -24.36 -2.52
C ALA A 2 5.56 -23.25 -1.93
N ILE A 3 5.36 -22.16 -2.66
CA ILE A 3 4.22 -21.26 -2.37
C ILE A 3 2.96 -21.80 -3.03
N ARG A 4 1.80 -21.50 -2.43
CA ARG A 4 0.52 -21.95 -2.97
C ARG A 4 -0.44 -20.78 -3.14
N PHE A 5 -0.97 -20.63 -4.34
CA PHE A 5 -1.95 -19.59 -4.66
C PHE A 5 -2.84 -20.06 -5.82
N LEU A 6 -4.00 -19.43 -6.02
CA LEU A 6 -4.79 -19.66 -7.23
C LEU A 6 -4.36 -18.69 -8.32
N LEU A 7 -4.24 -19.18 -9.54
CA LEU A 7 -3.99 -18.39 -10.74
C LEU A 7 -5.16 -18.60 -11.70
N ASN A 8 -5.97 -17.55 -11.92
CA ASN A 8 -7.16 -17.60 -12.77
C ASN A 8 -8.10 -18.78 -12.41
N GLY A 9 -8.28 -19.03 -11.11
CA GLY A 9 -9.08 -20.13 -10.58
C GLY A 9 -8.35 -21.48 -10.43
N GLU A 10 -7.15 -21.63 -10.99
CA GLU A 10 -6.38 -22.88 -10.92
C GLU A 10 -5.33 -22.87 -9.82
N ALA A 11 -5.30 -23.90 -8.97
CA ALA A 11 -4.31 -24.04 -7.92
C ALA A 11 -2.89 -24.18 -8.47
N GLN A 12 -1.96 -23.36 -7.98
CA GLN A 12 -0.55 -23.40 -8.30
C GLN A 12 0.26 -23.79 -7.07
N VAL A 13 1.30 -24.60 -7.31
CA VAL A 13 2.36 -24.91 -6.35
C VAL A 13 3.66 -24.53 -7.01
N VAL A 14 4.36 -23.53 -6.49
CA VAL A 14 5.51 -22.93 -7.17
C VAL A 14 6.74 -23.00 -6.30
N GLU A 15 7.81 -23.60 -6.85
CA GLU A 15 9.15 -23.51 -6.30
C GLU A 15 10.02 -22.59 -7.14
N ALA A 16 10.45 -21.49 -6.55
CA ALA A 16 11.26 -20.47 -7.20
C ALA A 16 12.15 -19.74 -6.18
N ASP A 17 13.14 -19.01 -6.68
CA ASP A 17 13.90 -18.07 -5.86
C ASP A 17 12.96 -17.03 -5.23
N PRO A 18 13.13 -16.67 -3.95
CA PRO A 18 12.23 -15.77 -3.23
C PRO A 18 12.11 -14.36 -3.85
N THR A 19 13.10 -13.94 -4.64
CA THR A 19 13.13 -12.62 -5.29
C THR A 19 12.63 -12.65 -6.73
N VAL A 20 12.14 -13.80 -7.23
CA VAL A 20 11.44 -13.85 -8.51
C VAL A 20 10.14 -13.06 -8.43
N THR A 21 9.97 -12.11 -9.36
CA THR A 21 8.76 -11.32 -9.49
C THR A 21 7.63 -12.16 -10.10
N LEU A 22 6.40 -11.86 -9.75
CA LEU A 22 5.22 -12.49 -10.35
C LEU A 22 5.22 -12.26 -11.86
N LEU A 23 5.64 -11.09 -12.34
CA LEU A 23 5.67 -10.78 -13.76
C LEU A 23 6.58 -11.72 -14.53
N ASP A 24 7.82 -11.92 -14.05
CA ASP A 24 8.79 -12.80 -14.70
C ASP A 24 8.28 -14.24 -14.69
N TRP A 25 7.77 -14.71 -13.55
CA TRP A 25 7.22 -16.05 -13.44
C TRP A 25 6.03 -16.29 -14.38
N LEU A 26 5.09 -15.34 -14.48
CA LEU A 26 3.95 -15.44 -15.39
C LEU A 26 4.41 -15.56 -16.85
N ARG A 27 5.37 -14.73 -17.26
CA ARG A 27 5.77 -14.61 -18.66
C ARG A 27 6.76 -15.68 -19.10
N GLU A 28 7.70 -16.04 -18.23
CA GLU A 28 8.80 -16.94 -18.56
C GLU A 28 8.47 -18.39 -18.22
N ALA A 29 8.01 -18.64 -16.99
CA ALA A 29 7.72 -19.99 -16.52
C ALA A 29 6.34 -20.47 -16.95
N ARG A 30 5.29 -19.64 -16.81
CA ARG A 30 3.90 -20.01 -17.17
C ARG A 30 3.52 -19.70 -18.61
N ARG A 31 4.29 -18.86 -19.31
CA ARG A 31 3.99 -18.37 -20.66
C ARG A 31 2.62 -17.69 -20.77
N LEU A 32 2.11 -17.13 -19.68
CA LEU A 32 0.95 -16.24 -19.65
C LEU A 32 1.41 -14.83 -20.05
N THR A 33 1.42 -14.59 -21.36
CA THR A 33 2.06 -13.41 -21.96
C THR A 33 1.17 -12.17 -22.00
N GLY A 34 -0.08 -12.24 -21.54
CA GLY A 34 -1.04 -11.14 -21.54
C GLY A 34 -0.65 -10.03 -20.58
N THR A 35 -0.10 -10.36 -19.41
CA THR A 35 0.48 -9.38 -18.48
C THR A 35 1.79 -8.83 -19.06
N LYS A 36 1.89 -7.49 -19.20
CA LYS A 36 2.96 -6.84 -19.96
C LYS A 36 3.98 -6.14 -19.08
N GLU A 37 5.24 -6.21 -19.49
CA GLU A 37 6.30 -5.37 -18.94
C GLU A 37 6.41 -4.09 -19.76
N GLY A 38 6.08 -2.94 -19.16
CA GLY A 38 6.27 -1.63 -19.80
C GLY A 38 7.37 -0.76 -19.18
N CYS A 39 7.70 -1.00 -17.91
CA CYS A 39 8.69 -0.20 -17.17
C CYS A 39 9.51 -1.03 -16.18
N ASN A 40 8.91 -2.05 -15.55
CA ASN A 40 9.52 -2.87 -14.50
C ASN A 40 9.92 -2.08 -13.24
N GLU A 41 9.14 -1.03 -12.92
CA GLU A 41 9.37 -0.16 -11.75
C GLU A 41 8.10 0.29 -11.02
N GLY A 42 6.93 -0.25 -11.40
CA GLY A 42 5.66 0.05 -10.73
C GLY A 42 4.91 1.29 -11.24
N ASP A 43 5.48 2.07 -12.16
CA ASP A 43 4.90 3.34 -12.60
C ASP A 43 3.80 3.21 -13.66
N CYS A 44 3.94 2.29 -14.62
CA CYS A 44 3.10 2.33 -15.83
C CYS A 44 1.81 1.49 -15.78
N GLY A 45 1.69 0.55 -14.83
CA GLY A 45 0.52 -0.31 -14.68
C GLY A 45 0.26 -1.28 -15.83
N ALA A 46 1.17 -1.45 -16.79
CA ALA A 46 1.01 -2.44 -17.88
C ALA A 46 0.99 -3.89 -17.36
N CYS A 47 1.56 -4.10 -16.16
CA CYS A 47 1.64 -5.39 -15.48
C CYS A 47 0.57 -5.55 -14.38
N THR A 48 -0.51 -4.77 -14.39
CA THR A 48 -1.52 -4.87 -13.34
C THR A 48 -2.17 -6.25 -13.31
N VAL A 49 -2.21 -6.84 -12.13
CA VAL A 49 -2.92 -8.07 -11.79
C VAL A 49 -3.92 -7.78 -10.65
N MET A 50 -4.99 -8.58 -10.56
CA MET A 50 -5.89 -8.56 -9.41
C MET A 50 -5.41 -9.61 -8.41
N VAL A 51 -5.24 -9.21 -7.15
CA VAL A 51 -4.90 -10.12 -6.05
C VAL A 51 -6.00 -10.06 -5.01
N THR A 52 -6.50 -11.23 -4.64
CA THR A 52 -7.61 -11.40 -3.70
C THR A 52 -7.13 -12.20 -2.49
N ASP A 53 -7.42 -11.67 -1.30
CA ASP A 53 -7.26 -12.37 -0.02
C ASP A 53 -8.45 -12.09 0.90
N GLN A 54 -8.36 -12.47 2.18
CA GLN A 54 -9.43 -12.27 3.16
C GLN A 54 -9.90 -10.81 3.30
N GLY A 55 -9.07 -9.83 2.90
CA GLY A 55 -9.43 -8.41 2.88
C GLY A 55 -10.15 -7.95 1.61
N GLY A 56 -10.36 -8.85 0.63
CA GLY A 56 -10.97 -8.56 -0.66
C GLY A 56 -9.97 -8.43 -1.81
N ALA A 57 -10.50 -8.11 -2.99
CA ALA A 57 -9.73 -7.99 -4.23
C ALA A 57 -9.07 -6.61 -4.35
N ARG A 58 -7.82 -6.57 -4.81
CA ARG A 58 -7.07 -5.33 -5.05
C ARG A 58 -6.15 -5.44 -6.25
N ALA A 59 -6.03 -4.34 -7.00
CA ALA A 59 -5.13 -4.26 -8.13
C ALA A 59 -3.70 -4.01 -7.63
N LEU A 60 -2.72 -4.76 -8.16
CA LEU A 60 -1.30 -4.68 -7.81
C LEU A 60 -0.42 -4.74 -9.07
N ASN A 61 0.81 -4.24 -8.97
CA ASN A 61 1.79 -4.32 -10.06
C ASN A 61 2.63 -5.60 -9.94
N ALA A 62 2.51 -6.51 -10.91
CA ALA A 62 3.22 -7.79 -10.87
C ALA A 62 4.76 -7.68 -10.94
N CYS A 63 5.29 -6.58 -11.49
CA CYS A 63 6.74 -6.39 -11.65
C CYS A 63 7.50 -6.12 -10.35
N ILE A 64 6.79 -5.70 -9.29
CA ILE A 64 7.37 -5.40 -7.97
C ILE A 64 6.67 -6.21 -6.87
N LEU A 65 6.05 -7.32 -7.26
CA LEU A 65 5.38 -8.26 -6.38
C LEU A 65 6.13 -9.58 -6.45
N PHE A 66 6.73 -10.00 -5.34
CA PHE A 66 7.46 -11.26 -5.29
C PHE A 66 6.54 -12.44 -5.03
N LEU A 67 6.91 -13.60 -5.57
CA LEU A 67 6.14 -14.83 -5.44
C LEU A 67 5.74 -15.16 -3.98
N PRO A 68 6.64 -15.10 -2.97
CA PRO A 68 6.29 -15.35 -1.56
C PRO A 68 5.16 -14.49 -1.00
N GLN A 69 4.91 -13.30 -1.56
CA GLN A 69 3.82 -12.44 -1.11
C GLN A 69 2.43 -12.97 -1.49
N LEU A 70 2.36 -13.93 -2.41
CA LEU A 70 1.13 -14.51 -2.96
C LEU A 70 0.66 -15.76 -2.24
N ASP A 71 1.47 -16.30 -1.32
CA ASP A 71 1.11 -17.51 -0.60
C ASP A 71 -0.22 -17.34 0.16
N GLY A 72 -1.17 -18.26 -0.10
CA GLY A 72 -2.53 -18.24 0.41
C GLY A 72 -3.47 -17.22 -0.25
N LYS A 73 -3.15 -16.72 -1.45
CA LYS A 73 -3.96 -15.73 -2.18
C LYS A 73 -4.49 -16.27 -3.50
N ALA A 74 -5.37 -15.51 -4.13
CA ALA A 74 -5.74 -15.72 -5.53
C ALA A 74 -5.24 -14.56 -6.40
N VAL A 75 -4.78 -14.89 -7.60
CA VAL A 75 -4.28 -13.97 -8.62
C VAL A 75 -5.11 -14.15 -9.87
N ARG A 76 -5.68 -13.07 -10.37
CA ARG A 76 -6.36 -13.02 -11.66
C ARG A 76 -5.62 -12.08 -12.61
N THR A 77 -5.13 -12.63 -13.70
CA THR A 77 -4.45 -11.91 -14.79
C THR A 77 -5.46 -11.53 -15.88
N VAL A 78 -5.05 -10.81 -16.91
CA VAL A 78 -5.95 -10.42 -18.01
C VAL A 78 -6.62 -11.63 -18.68
N GLU A 79 -5.88 -12.75 -18.78
CA GLU A 79 -6.35 -14.01 -19.35
C GLU A 79 -7.48 -14.65 -18.54
N GLY A 80 -7.57 -14.34 -17.23
CA GLY A 80 -8.62 -14.83 -16.35
C GLY A 80 -9.77 -13.85 -16.14
N ILE A 81 -9.87 -12.74 -16.87
CA ILE A 81 -10.96 -11.76 -16.66
C ILE A 81 -12.27 -12.23 -17.31
N ALA A 82 -12.18 -12.85 -18.48
CA ALA A 82 -13.34 -13.47 -19.12
C ALA A 82 -13.77 -14.74 -18.38
N GLY A 83 -15.05 -15.11 -18.50
CA GLY A 83 -15.59 -16.37 -18.00
C GLY A 83 -14.98 -17.57 -18.73
N ALA A 84 -15.05 -18.75 -18.11
CA ALA A 84 -14.50 -19.99 -18.68
C ALA A 84 -15.17 -20.40 -20.01
N ASP A 85 -16.40 -19.95 -20.24
CA ASP A 85 -17.16 -20.11 -21.48
C ASP A 85 -16.76 -19.11 -22.59
N GLY A 86 -15.81 -18.21 -22.31
CA GLY A 86 -15.39 -17.14 -23.20
C GLY A 86 -16.24 -15.87 -23.11
N THR A 87 -17.25 -15.83 -22.23
CA THR A 87 -18.05 -14.62 -22.02
C THR A 87 -17.17 -13.49 -21.51
N LEU A 88 -17.17 -12.36 -22.23
CA LEU A 88 -16.39 -11.19 -21.84
C LEU A 88 -16.95 -10.57 -20.55
N HIS A 89 -16.04 -10.11 -19.70
CA HIS A 89 -16.41 -9.24 -18.60
C HIS A 89 -16.95 -7.89 -19.16
N PRO A 90 -17.95 -7.23 -18.52
CA PRO A 90 -18.51 -5.96 -19.00
C PRO A 90 -17.46 -4.90 -19.38
N VAL A 91 -16.42 -4.75 -18.55
CA VAL A 91 -15.25 -3.89 -18.84
C VAL A 91 -14.55 -4.21 -20.17
N GLN A 92 -14.37 -5.49 -20.51
CA GLN A 92 -13.73 -5.86 -21.79
C GLN A 92 -14.61 -5.45 -22.97
N GLN A 93 -15.92 -5.69 -22.88
CA GLN A 93 -16.89 -5.28 -23.90
C GLN A 93 -16.93 -3.76 -24.04
N ALA A 94 -17.01 -3.02 -22.93
CA ALA A 94 -17.02 -1.56 -22.94
C ALA A 94 -15.73 -0.97 -23.55
N MET A 95 -14.57 -1.59 -23.32
CA MET A 95 -13.31 -1.17 -23.95
C MET A 95 -13.34 -1.32 -25.48
N ILE A 96 -14.04 -2.33 -26.00
CA ILE A 96 -14.25 -2.51 -27.44
C ILE A 96 -15.19 -1.42 -27.96
N ASP A 97 -16.37 -1.29 -27.35
CA ASP A 97 -17.45 -0.42 -27.81
C ASP A 97 -17.09 1.07 -27.77
N HIS A 98 -16.28 1.48 -26.79
CA HIS A 98 -15.85 2.86 -26.63
C HIS A 98 -14.46 3.17 -27.22
N HIS A 99 -13.87 2.23 -27.98
CA HIS A 99 -12.54 2.38 -28.57
C HIS A 99 -11.46 2.70 -27.53
N GLY A 100 -11.51 2.05 -26.37
CA GLY A 100 -10.58 2.22 -25.25
C GLY A 100 -9.16 1.72 -25.53
N SER A 101 -8.87 1.26 -26.75
CA SER A 101 -7.56 0.72 -27.15
C SER A 101 -7.17 1.19 -28.56
N GLN A 102 -5.86 1.38 -28.77
CA GLN A 102 -5.26 1.58 -30.10
C GLN A 102 -4.14 0.54 -30.32
N CYS A 103 -2.94 0.78 -29.79
CA CYS A 103 -1.83 -0.18 -29.92
C CYS A 103 -2.01 -1.46 -29.12
N GLY A 104 -2.94 -1.48 -28.15
CA GLY A 104 -3.27 -2.65 -27.33
C GLY A 104 -2.31 -2.95 -26.17
N PHE A 105 -1.13 -2.33 -26.10
CA PHE A 105 -0.10 -2.73 -25.13
C PHE A 105 -0.50 -2.50 -23.67
N CYS A 106 -1.10 -1.36 -23.34
CA CYS A 106 -1.54 -1.03 -21.98
C CYS A 106 -2.90 -1.64 -21.64
N THR A 107 -3.66 -2.12 -22.63
CA THR A 107 -5.04 -2.58 -22.48
C THR A 107 -5.20 -3.66 -21.42
N PRO A 108 -4.32 -4.67 -21.31
CA PRO A 108 -4.39 -5.65 -20.22
C PRO A 108 -4.42 -5.04 -18.82
N GLY A 109 -3.48 -4.12 -18.54
CA GLY A 109 -3.40 -3.47 -17.24
C GLY A 109 -4.62 -2.62 -16.90
N PHE A 110 -5.15 -1.90 -17.90
CA PHE A 110 -6.40 -1.15 -17.74
C PHE A 110 -7.59 -2.07 -17.48
N VAL A 111 -7.76 -3.15 -18.26
CA VAL A 111 -8.86 -4.12 -18.09
C VAL A 111 -8.84 -4.71 -16.69
N VAL A 112 -7.68 -5.14 -16.19
CA VAL A 112 -7.59 -5.71 -14.83
C VAL A 112 -7.89 -4.66 -13.75
N SER A 113 -7.39 -3.42 -13.92
CA SER A 113 -7.66 -2.32 -12.96
C SER A 113 -9.14 -1.97 -12.91
N MET A 114 -9.78 -1.83 -14.07
CA MET A 114 -11.21 -1.56 -14.19
C MET A 114 -12.06 -2.73 -13.69
N ALA A 115 -11.70 -3.97 -13.98
CA ALA A 115 -12.41 -5.14 -13.47
C ALA A 115 -12.31 -5.22 -11.93
N THR A 116 -11.16 -4.86 -11.35
CA THR A 116 -11.01 -4.77 -9.89
C THR A 116 -11.86 -3.64 -9.30
N ALA A 117 -11.86 -2.47 -9.93
CA ALA A 117 -12.71 -1.36 -9.50
C ALA A 117 -14.21 -1.73 -9.57
N HIS A 118 -14.63 -2.36 -10.67
CA HIS A 118 -15.99 -2.85 -10.88
C HIS A 118 -16.42 -3.87 -9.81
N LEU A 119 -15.59 -4.88 -9.54
CA LEU A 119 -15.82 -5.86 -8.47
C LEU A 119 -16.00 -5.21 -7.10
N ASN A 120 -15.26 -4.13 -6.83
CA ASN A 120 -15.31 -3.40 -5.57
C ASN A 120 -16.33 -2.25 -5.56
N GLY A 121 -17.13 -2.06 -6.62
CA GLY A 121 -18.09 -0.95 -6.74
C GLY A 121 -17.47 0.45 -6.75
N ARG A 122 -16.23 0.57 -7.23
CA ARG A 122 -15.46 1.83 -7.25
C ARG A 122 -15.71 2.61 -8.53
N THR A 123 -16.12 3.86 -8.39
CA THR A 123 -16.43 4.80 -9.49
C THR A 123 -15.48 6.00 -9.57
N ASP A 124 -14.49 6.06 -8.67
CA ASP A 124 -13.40 7.04 -8.69
C ASP A 124 -12.35 6.71 -9.77
N HIS A 125 -12.77 6.60 -11.03
CA HIS A 125 -11.97 6.06 -12.13
C HIS A 125 -10.64 6.78 -12.35
N ASP A 126 -10.60 8.11 -12.17
CA ASP A 126 -9.36 8.89 -12.26
C ASP A 126 -8.29 8.38 -11.26
N ASP A 127 -8.71 8.00 -10.05
CA ASP A 127 -7.81 7.49 -9.02
C ASP A 127 -7.47 6.02 -9.28
N GLN A 128 -8.46 5.20 -9.62
CA GLN A 128 -8.28 3.77 -9.90
C GLN A 128 -7.36 3.52 -11.11
N LEU A 129 -7.39 4.41 -12.10
CA LEU A 129 -6.64 4.29 -13.36
C LEU A 129 -5.41 5.19 -13.44
N ALA A 130 -5.15 6.01 -12.42
CA ALA A 130 -3.94 6.84 -12.38
C ALA A 130 -2.67 5.99 -12.60
N GLY A 131 -2.64 4.77 -12.06
CA GLY A 131 -1.53 3.82 -12.20
C GLY A 131 -1.32 3.24 -13.59
N ASN A 132 -2.24 3.45 -14.53
CA ASN A 132 -2.19 2.84 -15.86
C ASN A 132 -1.89 3.92 -16.90
N LEU A 133 -0.71 3.87 -17.49
CA LEU A 133 -0.29 4.87 -18.46
C LEU A 133 -0.67 4.44 -19.89
N CYS A 134 -1.35 5.33 -20.60
CA CYS A 134 -1.64 5.20 -22.02
C CYS A 134 -1.02 6.36 -22.80
N ARG A 135 -0.34 6.03 -23.91
CA ARG A 135 0.26 7.05 -24.79
C ARG A 135 -0.54 7.31 -26.07
N CYS A 136 -1.52 6.46 -26.40
CA CYS A 136 -2.20 6.48 -27.69
C CYS A 136 -3.60 7.12 -27.60
N THR A 137 -4.41 6.73 -26.61
CA THR A 137 -5.86 7.01 -26.61
C THR A 137 -6.23 8.40 -26.11
N GLY A 138 -5.34 9.07 -25.38
CA GLY A 138 -5.68 10.30 -24.66
C GLY A 138 -6.62 10.10 -23.47
N TYR A 139 -6.76 8.85 -22.97
CA TYR A 139 -7.56 8.43 -21.79
C TYR A 139 -9.08 8.57 -21.90
N ALA A 140 -9.62 9.62 -22.55
CA ALA A 140 -11.06 9.84 -22.66
C ALA A 140 -11.89 8.61 -23.08
N PRO A 141 -11.52 7.81 -24.11
CA PRO A 141 -12.30 6.62 -24.46
C PRO A 141 -12.24 5.51 -23.40
N ILE A 142 -11.16 5.43 -22.62
CA ILE A 142 -11.01 4.46 -21.52
C ILE A 142 -11.93 4.85 -20.36
N ILE A 143 -12.00 6.14 -20.03
CA ILE A 143 -12.92 6.63 -18.98
C ILE A 143 -14.38 6.35 -19.37
N ARG A 144 -14.77 6.62 -20.62
CA ARG A 144 -16.12 6.26 -21.11
C ARG A 144 -16.42 4.77 -20.97
N ALA A 145 -15.43 3.90 -21.26
CA ALA A 145 -15.57 2.46 -21.09
C ALA A 145 -15.76 2.06 -19.61
N ALA A 146 -14.99 2.67 -18.70
CA ALA A 146 -15.10 2.43 -17.27
C ALA A 146 -16.48 2.85 -16.73
N GLU A 147 -16.95 4.05 -17.11
CA GLU A 147 -18.26 4.57 -16.73
C GLU A 147 -19.40 3.71 -17.29
N ALA A 148 -19.31 3.29 -18.56
CA ALA A 148 -20.32 2.44 -19.19
C ALA A 148 -20.42 1.05 -18.56
N ALA A 149 -19.31 0.52 -18.02
CA ALA A 149 -19.29 -0.76 -17.34
C ALA A 149 -19.71 -0.68 -15.86
N ALA A 150 -19.77 0.51 -15.25
CA ALA A 150 -19.92 0.69 -13.80
C ALA A 150 -21.22 0.10 -13.24
N ASP A 151 -22.33 0.22 -14.00
CA ASP A 151 -23.66 -0.25 -13.58
C ASP A 151 -23.99 -1.67 -14.06
N ALA A 152 -23.09 -2.31 -14.80
CA ALA A 152 -23.27 -3.69 -15.23
C ALA A 152 -23.22 -4.63 -14.00
N PRO A 153 -23.94 -5.76 -14.01
CA PRO A 153 -23.79 -6.74 -12.94
C PRO A 153 -22.38 -7.33 -12.95
N VAL A 154 -21.75 -7.39 -11.78
CA VAL A 154 -20.48 -8.10 -11.59
C VAL A 154 -20.69 -9.58 -11.91
N PRO A 155 -19.93 -10.17 -12.84
CA PRO A 155 -20.09 -11.58 -13.16
C PRO A 155 -19.76 -12.50 -11.97
N ALA A 156 -20.54 -13.56 -11.79
CA ALA A 156 -20.41 -14.47 -10.66
C ALA A 156 -19.01 -15.07 -10.50
N TRP A 157 -18.34 -15.39 -11.63
CA TRP A 157 -17.00 -15.97 -11.64
C TRP A 157 -15.91 -15.07 -11.04
N MET A 158 -16.17 -13.77 -10.88
CA MET A 158 -15.25 -12.84 -10.22
C MET A 158 -15.25 -12.98 -8.69
N HIS A 159 -16.18 -13.74 -8.13
CA HIS A 159 -16.30 -14.00 -6.68
C HIS A 159 -15.83 -15.39 -6.24
N GLU A 160 -15.45 -16.26 -7.18
CA GLU A 160 -15.19 -17.69 -6.92
C GLU A 160 -13.79 -17.97 -6.34
N ASP A 161 -12.88 -16.99 -6.41
CA ASP A 161 -11.44 -17.18 -6.20
C ASP A 161 -11.03 -17.49 -4.74
N LEU A 162 -11.84 -17.17 -3.72
CA LEU A 162 -11.45 -17.38 -2.31
C LEU A 162 -11.94 -18.69 -1.70
N ALA A 163 -12.95 -19.33 -2.30
CA ALA A 163 -13.60 -20.49 -1.72
C ALA A 163 -12.70 -21.75 -1.72
N ALA A 164 -11.60 -21.77 -2.49
CA ALA A 164 -10.81 -22.96 -2.78
C ALA A 164 -9.46 -23.08 -2.04
N LEU A 165 -9.15 -22.18 -1.08
CA LEU A 165 -7.81 -22.12 -0.45
C LEU A 165 -7.71 -22.74 0.96
N SER A 166 -8.75 -23.40 1.46
CA SER A 166 -8.70 -24.12 2.73
C SER A 166 -8.18 -25.55 2.55
N ASP A 167 -6.91 -25.77 2.93
CA ASP A 167 -6.26 -27.03 3.33
C ASP A 167 -4.91 -27.25 2.64
N ALA A 168 -3.86 -26.73 3.28
CA ALA A 168 -2.50 -26.76 2.81
C ALA A 168 -1.48 -26.56 3.95
N PRO A 169 -0.55 -27.49 4.21
CA PRO A 169 0.52 -27.26 5.17
C PRO A 169 1.51 -26.20 4.63
N ALA A 170 2.07 -25.40 5.56
CA ALA A 170 3.04 -24.35 5.26
C ALA A 170 4.40 -24.94 4.79
N ALA A 171 5.04 -24.30 3.81
CA ALA A 171 6.37 -24.67 3.32
C ALA A 171 7.48 -23.77 3.92
N GLU A 172 8.72 -24.28 3.97
CA GLU A 172 9.89 -23.61 4.53
C GLU A 172 10.70 -22.79 3.50
N THR A 173 11.06 -21.57 3.92
CA THR A 173 11.95 -20.52 3.36
C THR A 173 11.62 -19.90 2.00
N PRO A 174 11.46 -18.55 1.89
CA PRO A 174 11.95 -17.51 2.80
C PRO A 174 11.13 -17.44 4.07
N PHE A 175 11.73 -16.88 5.13
CA PHE A 175 11.07 -16.80 6.42
C PHE A 175 9.86 -15.85 6.32
N ILE A 176 8.67 -16.38 6.55
CA ILE A 176 7.43 -15.61 6.60
C ILE A 176 6.91 -15.63 8.05
N PRO A 177 7.28 -14.64 8.89
CA PRO A 177 6.80 -14.57 10.26
C PRO A 177 5.28 -14.43 10.30
N ARG A 178 4.63 -15.20 11.18
CA ARG A 178 3.20 -15.08 11.47
C ARG A 178 2.89 -14.06 12.57
N THR A 179 3.89 -13.77 13.40
CA THR A 179 3.79 -12.85 14.54
C THR A 179 5.03 -11.97 14.63
N SER A 180 4.87 -10.79 15.24
CA SER A 180 5.95 -9.86 15.51
C SER A 180 7.00 -10.42 16.48
N ASP A 181 6.61 -11.38 17.32
CA ASP A 181 7.52 -12.13 18.19
C ASP A 181 8.46 -13.02 17.37
N ASN A 182 7.92 -13.82 16.44
CA ASN A 182 8.74 -14.65 15.56
C ASN A 182 9.66 -13.80 14.68
N LEU A 183 9.17 -12.65 14.18
CA LEU A 183 9.99 -11.71 13.43
C LEU A 183 11.16 -11.18 14.29
N ALA A 184 10.88 -10.71 15.51
CA ALA A 184 11.91 -10.14 16.37
C ALA A 184 12.98 -11.17 16.77
N GLU A 185 12.59 -12.41 17.02
CA GLU A 185 13.52 -13.50 17.31
C GLU A 185 14.40 -13.83 16.11
N TRP A 186 13.79 -14.02 14.93
CA TRP A 186 14.53 -14.35 13.72
C TRP A 186 15.45 -13.21 13.27
N TYR A 187 14.99 -11.96 13.32
CA TYR A 187 15.77 -10.82 12.88
C TYR A 187 16.94 -10.52 13.82
N ALA A 188 16.81 -10.78 15.12
CA ALA A 188 17.94 -10.71 16.05
C ALA A 188 19.06 -11.72 15.72
N ALA A 189 18.72 -12.87 15.14
CA ALA A 189 19.69 -13.85 14.66
C ALA A 189 20.20 -13.56 13.23
N ASN A 190 19.50 -12.71 12.46
CA ASN A 190 19.80 -12.38 11.08
C ASN A 190 19.78 -10.85 10.86
N PRO A 191 20.65 -10.08 11.54
CA PRO A 191 20.57 -8.61 11.52
C PRO A 191 20.80 -7.99 10.13
N GLU A 192 21.54 -8.69 9.26
CA GLU A 192 21.81 -8.27 7.88
C GLU A 192 20.66 -8.60 6.91
N ALA A 193 19.59 -9.25 7.39
CA ALA A 193 18.50 -9.65 6.52
C ALA A 193 17.73 -8.45 5.96
N THR A 194 17.31 -8.57 4.70
CA THR A 194 16.43 -7.61 4.07
C THR A 194 14.97 -7.93 4.42
N LEU A 195 14.32 -7.02 5.15
CA LEU A 195 12.90 -7.14 5.46
C LEU A 195 12.04 -6.60 4.30
N ILE A 196 11.11 -7.42 3.82
CA ILE A 196 10.25 -7.11 2.68
C ILE A 196 8.80 -7.02 3.15
N ALA A 197 8.27 -5.79 3.15
CA ALA A 197 6.85 -5.52 3.42
C ALA A 197 6.03 -5.56 2.12
N GLY A 198 5.70 -4.37 1.59
CA GLY A 198 4.98 -4.21 0.32
C GLY A 198 5.85 -4.38 -0.93
N ALA A 199 7.18 -4.44 -0.78
CA ALA A 199 8.16 -4.53 -1.87
C ALA A 199 8.17 -3.36 -2.88
N THR A 200 7.45 -2.27 -2.65
CA THR A 200 7.34 -1.16 -3.62
C THR A 200 8.64 -0.37 -3.81
N ASP A 201 9.53 -0.37 -2.83
CA ASP A 201 10.90 0.17 -2.95
C ASP A 201 11.91 -0.96 -3.21
N VAL A 202 11.86 -2.03 -2.40
CA VAL A 202 12.82 -3.15 -2.47
C VAL A 202 12.75 -3.90 -3.80
N GLY A 203 11.57 -3.97 -4.43
CA GLY A 203 11.40 -4.53 -5.77
C GLY A 203 12.32 -3.86 -6.80
N LEU A 204 12.52 -2.54 -6.68
CA LEU A 204 13.41 -1.80 -7.57
C LEU A 204 14.90 -2.14 -7.36
N TRP A 205 15.28 -2.62 -6.18
CA TRP A 205 16.65 -3.08 -5.94
C TRP A 205 16.96 -4.33 -6.76
N VAL A 206 15.97 -5.21 -6.95
CA VAL A 206 16.07 -6.39 -7.80
C VAL A 206 15.95 -5.99 -9.27
N THR A 207 14.86 -5.30 -9.67
CA THR A 207 14.54 -5.09 -11.09
C THR A 207 15.40 -4.01 -11.76
N LYS A 208 15.79 -2.96 -11.03
CA LYS A 208 16.62 -1.86 -11.56
C LYS A 208 18.03 -1.86 -11.00
N GLY A 209 18.16 -2.20 -9.71
CA GLY A 209 19.45 -2.30 -9.04
C GLY A 209 20.20 -3.60 -9.37
N LEU A 210 19.53 -4.60 -9.95
CA LEU A 210 20.08 -5.92 -10.25
C LEU A 210 20.79 -6.55 -9.04
N ARG A 211 20.24 -6.31 -7.84
CA ARG A 211 20.80 -6.81 -6.58
C ARG A 211 20.21 -8.16 -6.24
N ASP A 212 21.07 -9.05 -5.76
CA ASP A 212 20.67 -10.24 -5.03
C ASP A 212 20.34 -9.86 -3.59
N LEU A 213 19.17 -10.30 -3.11
CA LEU A 213 18.68 -10.01 -1.77
C LEU A 213 18.59 -11.33 -1.02
N SER A 214 19.63 -11.65 -0.25
CA SER A 214 19.63 -12.79 0.66
C SER A 214 20.51 -12.49 1.88
N PRO A 215 20.06 -12.83 3.10
CA PRO A 215 18.76 -13.43 3.44
C PRO A 215 17.60 -12.42 3.41
N VAL A 216 16.39 -12.90 3.14
CA VAL A 216 15.15 -12.10 3.10
C VAL A 216 14.06 -12.65 4.03
N ALA A 217 13.25 -11.75 4.58
CA ALA A 217 12.03 -12.09 5.32
C ALA A 217 10.82 -11.30 4.80
N PHE A 218 9.71 -11.99 4.56
CA PHE A 218 8.49 -11.39 4.02
C PHE A 218 7.46 -11.15 5.12
N LEU A 219 7.07 -9.90 5.33
CA LEU A 219 6.26 -9.49 6.48
C LEU A 219 4.74 -9.57 6.23
N ASN A 220 4.32 -9.92 5.01
CA ASN A 220 2.92 -9.86 4.53
C ASN A 220 1.96 -10.84 5.25
N GLN A 221 2.46 -11.81 6.01
CA GLN A 221 1.63 -12.71 6.83
C GLN A 221 1.86 -12.51 8.34
N CYS A 222 2.52 -11.42 8.74
CA CYS A 222 2.68 -11.03 10.14
C CYS A 222 1.44 -10.27 10.61
N GLU A 223 0.44 -10.99 11.12
CA GLU A 223 -0.93 -10.47 11.31
C GLU A 223 -1.02 -9.40 12.40
N ASP A 224 -0.23 -9.52 13.47
CA ASP A 224 -0.20 -8.56 14.59
C ASP A 224 0.50 -7.23 14.25
N LEU A 225 1.15 -7.14 13.08
CA LEU A 225 1.67 -5.90 12.51
C LEU A 225 0.68 -5.21 11.57
N LYS A 226 -0.47 -5.82 11.26
CA LYS A 226 -1.47 -5.24 10.35
C LYS A 226 -2.56 -4.48 11.09
N GLY A 227 -3.24 -3.61 10.35
CA GLY A 227 -4.48 -2.97 10.80
C GLY A 227 -4.28 -1.82 11.78
N ILE A 228 -5.44 -1.28 12.19
CA ILE A 228 -5.52 -0.04 12.94
C ILE A 228 -6.40 -0.28 14.16
N VAL A 229 -5.87 0.06 15.34
CA VAL A 229 -6.62 0.04 16.59
C VAL A 229 -6.77 1.48 17.06
N ALA A 230 -8.01 1.96 17.17
CA ALA A 230 -8.28 3.33 17.59
C ALA A 230 -9.25 3.37 18.77
N ASN A 231 -8.99 4.29 19.69
CA ASN A 231 -9.91 4.68 20.75
C ASN A 231 -10.08 6.22 20.73
N GLN A 232 -10.70 6.79 21.78
CA GLN A 232 -10.96 8.23 21.84
C GLN A 232 -9.70 9.09 21.98
N GLU A 233 -8.58 8.53 22.44
CA GLU A 233 -7.34 9.26 22.74
C GLU A 233 -6.24 8.97 21.72
N THR A 234 -6.14 7.73 21.23
CA THR A 234 -5.03 7.25 20.42
C THR A 234 -5.49 6.43 19.22
N ILE A 235 -4.84 6.66 18.09
CA ILE A 235 -4.88 5.78 16.92
C ILE A 235 -3.54 5.07 16.84
N CYS A 236 -3.55 3.74 16.93
CA CYS A 236 -2.40 2.88 16.78
C CYS A 236 -2.43 2.21 15.39
N VAL A 237 -1.45 2.51 14.55
CA VAL A 237 -1.34 1.93 13.19
C VAL A 237 -0.22 0.88 13.18
N GLY A 238 -0.54 -0.36 12.79
CA GLY A 238 0.45 -1.41 12.63
C GLY A 238 1.35 -1.16 11.41
N ALA A 239 2.63 -1.55 11.50
CA ALA A 239 3.64 -1.29 10.47
C ALA A 239 3.30 -1.88 9.08
N MET A 240 2.53 -2.96 9.03
CA MET A 240 2.07 -3.62 7.80
C MET A 240 0.73 -3.09 7.28
N THR A 241 0.15 -2.08 7.91
CA THR A 241 -1.03 -1.38 7.37
C THR A 241 -0.66 -0.72 6.06
N THR A 242 -1.43 -1.01 5.01
CA THR A 242 -1.22 -0.44 3.69
C THR A 242 -1.59 1.05 3.68
N LEU A 243 -1.01 1.81 2.75
CA LEU A 243 -1.38 3.21 2.56
C LEU A 243 -2.84 3.36 2.10
N ALA A 244 -3.37 2.38 1.37
CA ALA A 244 -4.79 2.35 1.00
C ALA A 244 -5.69 2.24 2.24
N GLU A 245 -5.43 1.28 3.12
CA GLU A 245 -6.20 1.10 4.38
C GLU A 245 -6.07 2.31 5.30
N PHE A 246 -4.85 2.82 5.48
CA PHE A 246 -4.62 4.00 6.32
C PHE A 246 -5.30 5.25 5.78
N GLY A 247 -5.22 5.47 4.46
CA GLY A 247 -5.90 6.59 3.79
C GLY A 247 -7.41 6.54 3.98
N ALA A 248 -8.02 5.37 3.80
CA ALA A 248 -9.46 5.18 4.02
C ALA A 248 -9.87 5.43 5.48
N PHE A 249 -9.12 4.86 6.44
CA PHE A 249 -9.41 5.02 7.87
C PHE A 249 -9.32 6.48 8.35
N ILE A 250 -8.35 7.22 7.80
CA ILE A 250 -8.04 8.59 8.26
C ILE A 250 -8.87 9.66 7.55
N ALA A 251 -9.61 9.32 6.48
CA ALA A 251 -10.38 10.27 5.67
C ALA A 251 -11.29 11.19 6.50
N ASP A 252 -12.08 10.62 7.42
CA ASP A 252 -13.01 11.40 8.25
C ASP A 252 -12.33 12.16 9.40
N ARG A 253 -11.12 11.74 9.78
CA ARG A 253 -10.39 12.23 10.97
C ARG A 253 -9.40 13.33 10.61
N HIS A 254 -8.66 13.13 9.52
CA HIS A 254 -7.68 14.05 8.96
C HIS A 254 -7.81 14.10 7.43
N PRO A 255 -8.83 14.82 6.89
CA PRO A 255 -9.09 14.86 5.45
C PRO A 255 -7.90 15.33 4.62
N SER A 256 -7.11 16.28 5.13
CA SER A 256 -5.91 16.75 4.40
C SER A 256 -4.81 15.70 4.31
N LEU A 257 -4.67 14.81 5.30
CA LEU A 257 -3.75 13.69 5.25
C LEU A 257 -4.26 12.63 4.28
N ALA A 258 -5.57 12.34 4.29
CA ALA A 258 -6.16 11.42 3.34
C ALA A 258 -6.01 11.91 1.89
N GLU A 259 -6.19 13.21 1.63
CA GLU A 259 -5.94 13.81 0.31
C GLU A 259 -4.47 13.69 -0.13
N MET A 260 -3.52 13.85 0.81
CA MET A 260 -2.12 13.61 0.53
C MET A 260 -1.87 12.13 0.17
N ILE A 261 -2.44 11.20 0.94
CA ILE A 261 -2.33 9.75 0.67
C ILE A 261 -2.99 9.39 -0.66
N ARG A 262 -4.11 10.00 -1.03
CA ARG A 262 -4.77 9.80 -2.34
C ARG A 262 -3.83 10.05 -3.52
N ARG A 263 -2.84 10.95 -3.34
CA ARG A 263 -1.80 11.28 -4.33
C ARG A 263 -0.49 10.53 -4.14
N TYR A 264 -0.37 9.68 -3.12
CA TYR A 264 0.80 8.82 -2.89
C TYR A 264 0.83 7.72 -3.95
N GLY A 265 1.75 7.78 -4.91
CA GLY A 265 1.84 6.79 -5.98
C GLY A 265 0.51 6.56 -6.72
N SER A 266 0.30 5.33 -7.17
CA SER A 266 -0.97 4.85 -7.75
C SER A 266 -1.77 4.01 -6.75
N VAL A 267 -3.04 3.69 -7.07
CA VAL A 267 -3.83 2.73 -6.27
C VAL A 267 -3.10 1.40 -6.14
N GLN A 268 -2.48 0.91 -7.21
CA GLN A 268 -1.72 -0.35 -7.22
C GLN A 268 -0.54 -0.31 -6.26
N VAL A 269 0.16 0.83 -6.16
CA VAL A 269 1.24 1.03 -5.19
C VAL A 269 0.67 1.14 -3.78
N ARG A 270 -0.40 1.91 -3.55
CA ARG A 270 -1.00 2.08 -2.21
C ARG A 270 -1.58 0.79 -1.62
N ASN A 271 -2.04 -0.10 -2.49
CA ASN A 271 -2.55 -1.42 -2.13
C ASN A 271 -1.45 -2.38 -1.65
N ALA A 272 -0.17 -2.08 -1.89
CA ALA A 272 0.98 -2.86 -1.43
C ALA A 272 1.84 -2.11 -0.40
N ALA A 273 2.15 -0.84 -0.65
CA ALA A 273 3.02 -0.02 0.18
C ALA A 273 2.46 0.13 1.59
N THR A 274 3.30 -0.11 2.59
CA THR A 274 2.92 -0.05 4.00
C THR A 274 3.44 1.21 4.68
N ILE A 275 2.75 1.66 5.73
CA ILE A 275 3.21 2.80 6.55
C ILE A 275 4.58 2.53 7.15
N GLY A 276 4.80 1.31 7.68
CA GLY A 276 6.09 0.91 8.24
C GLY A 276 7.19 0.90 7.19
N GLY A 277 6.93 0.37 6.00
CA GLY A 277 7.89 0.36 4.89
C GLY A 277 8.24 1.78 4.43
N ASN A 278 7.25 2.67 4.32
CA ASN A 278 7.47 4.05 3.93
C ASN A 278 8.34 4.82 4.95
N ILE A 279 8.14 4.59 6.25
CA ILE A 279 8.98 5.19 7.31
C ILE A 279 10.37 4.56 7.31
N ALA A 280 10.47 3.23 7.26
CA ALA A 280 11.74 2.50 7.33
C ALA A 280 12.66 2.76 6.13
N ASN A 281 12.09 3.02 4.95
CA ASN A 281 12.85 3.43 3.76
C ASN A 281 13.65 4.73 4.01
N GLY A 282 13.18 5.60 4.92
CA GLY A 282 13.92 6.80 5.33
C GLY A 282 14.15 7.81 4.21
N SER A 283 13.39 7.72 3.11
CA SER A 283 13.55 8.60 1.96
C SER A 283 13.26 10.06 2.33
N PRO A 284 14.14 11.02 1.98
CA PRO A 284 13.92 12.43 2.29
C PRO A 284 12.72 13.03 1.56
N ILE A 285 12.19 12.34 0.54
CA ILE A 285 11.02 12.73 -0.24
C ILE A 285 9.78 11.87 0.09
N GLY A 286 9.85 11.03 1.13
CA GLY A 286 8.68 10.29 1.60
C GLY A 286 7.58 11.22 2.06
N ASP A 287 6.35 10.96 1.62
CA ASP A 287 5.20 11.83 1.90
C ASP A 287 4.63 11.65 3.32
N SER A 288 4.60 10.42 3.84
CA SER A 288 4.01 10.15 5.16
C SER A 288 4.82 10.77 6.31
N PRO A 289 6.17 10.64 6.39
CA PRO A 289 6.90 11.09 7.57
C PRO A 289 6.69 12.58 7.91
N PRO A 290 6.74 13.53 6.96
CA PRO A 290 6.42 14.93 7.26
C PRO A 290 5.01 15.14 7.83
N ALA A 291 4.00 14.44 7.29
CA ALA A 291 2.64 14.56 7.82
C ALA A 291 2.51 13.98 9.23
N LEU A 292 3.14 12.84 9.49
CA LEU A 292 3.13 12.19 10.80
C LEU A 292 3.89 13.01 11.85
N ILE A 293 5.02 13.64 11.48
CA ILE A 293 5.74 14.57 12.34
C ILE A 293 4.88 15.79 12.68
N ALA A 294 4.20 16.37 11.68
CA ALA A 294 3.31 17.53 11.90
C ALA A 294 2.12 17.20 12.81
N LEU A 295 1.68 15.93 12.84
CA LEU A 295 0.66 15.40 13.75
C LEU A 295 1.19 15.06 15.14
N GLY A 296 2.51 15.19 15.39
CA GLY A 296 3.13 14.79 16.65
C GLY A 296 3.07 13.28 16.89
N ALA A 297 3.06 12.48 15.82
CA ALA A 297 2.92 11.05 15.92
C ALA A 297 4.17 10.41 16.56
N THR A 298 3.97 9.39 17.38
CA THR A 298 5.07 8.65 18.04
C THR A 298 5.35 7.36 17.29
N LEU A 299 6.62 7.13 16.92
CA LEU A 299 7.09 5.87 16.34
C LEU A 299 7.59 4.93 17.43
N HIS A 300 7.13 3.68 17.40
CA HIS A 300 7.56 2.64 18.33
C HIS A 300 8.45 1.63 17.60
N LEU A 301 9.72 1.54 18.03
CA LEU A 301 10.69 0.57 17.53
C LEU A 301 10.71 -0.66 18.44
N ARG A 302 11.03 -1.82 17.86
CA ARG A 302 11.14 -3.08 18.59
C ARG A 302 12.44 -3.77 18.23
N GLU A 303 13.15 -4.18 19.27
CA GLU A 303 14.28 -5.11 19.23
C GLU A 303 13.97 -6.24 20.21
N ARG A 304 14.60 -7.42 20.06
CA ARG A 304 14.46 -8.49 21.04
C ARG A 304 14.96 -8.00 22.41
N GLY A 305 14.11 -8.05 23.43
CA GLY A 305 14.53 -7.79 24.81
C GLY A 305 15.54 -8.85 25.27
N GLY A 306 16.56 -8.44 26.03
CA GLY A 306 17.51 -9.36 26.66
C GLY A 306 16.80 -10.41 27.54
N PRO A 307 17.48 -11.53 27.90
CA PRO A 307 16.86 -12.62 28.63
C PRO A 307 16.24 -12.13 29.96
N GLY A 308 14.92 -12.33 30.12
CA GLY A 308 14.16 -11.97 31.32
C GLY A 308 13.34 -10.68 31.26
N ALA A 309 13.38 -9.92 30.15
CA ALA A 309 12.51 -8.76 29.97
C ALA A 309 11.11 -9.18 29.52
N ALA A 310 10.08 -8.97 30.35
CA ALA A 310 8.69 -9.11 29.94
C ALA A 310 8.39 -8.16 28.77
N CYS A 311 7.87 -8.71 27.67
CA CYS A 311 7.50 -7.99 26.46
C CYS A 311 6.49 -6.87 26.79
N ARG A 312 6.91 -5.60 26.69
CA ARG A 312 6.00 -4.45 26.78
C ARG A 312 5.72 -3.94 25.36
N TRP A 313 4.53 -4.27 24.87
CA TRP A 313 3.81 -3.81 23.66
C TRP A 313 3.99 -2.29 23.34
N ARG A 314 3.83 -1.72 22.14
CA ARG A 314 3.24 -2.05 20.80
C ARG A 314 4.10 -1.35 19.73
N SER A 315 4.35 -1.96 18.56
CA SER A 315 4.90 -1.26 17.37
C SER A 315 3.78 -0.49 16.65
N SER A 316 3.33 0.59 17.27
CA SER A 316 2.27 1.45 16.72
C SER A 316 2.82 2.80 16.33
N LEU A 317 2.28 3.42 15.29
CA LEU A 317 2.27 4.87 15.23
C LEU A 317 1.12 5.37 16.11
N SER A 318 1.38 6.19 17.13
CA SER A 318 0.32 6.82 17.95
C SER A 318 0.02 8.23 17.46
N ILE A 319 -1.18 8.48 16.93
CA ILE A 319 -1.68 9.83 16.62
C ILE A 319 -2.70 10.22 17.70
N THR A 320 -2.50 11.35 18.38
CA THR A 320 -3.44 11.85 19.39
C THR A 320 -4.71 12.37 18.70
N ALA A 321 -5.84 11.72 18.96
CA ALA A 321 -7.13 12.15 18.44
C ALA A 321 -7.67 13.33 19.28
N SER A 322 -8.12 14.42 18.64
CA SER A 322 -8.85 15.48 19.34
C SER A 322 -10.19 15.75 18.67
N ARG A 323 -11.32 15.52 19.38
CA ARG A 323 -12.62 16.09 19.00
C ARG A 323 -13.57 16.33 20.19
N THR A 324 -14.02 17.59 20.26
CA THR A 324 -15.29 18.19 20.72
C THR A 324 -16.27 17.45 21.66
N GLY A 325 -16.33 17.91 22.94
CA GLY A 325 -17.49 17.86 23.89
C GLY A 325 -17.84 16.48 24.48
N ARG A 326 -18.19 16.25 25.76
CA ARG A 326 -18.72 17.02 26.91
C ARG A 326 -18.09 16.46 28.21
N ARG A 327 -18.04 17.28 29.28
CA ARG A 327 -17.39 16.96 30.57
C ARG A 327 -18.19 15.95 31.42
N GLY A 328 -17.45 15.02 32.06
CA GLY A 328 -17.84 14.21 33.22
C GLY A 328 -16.58 13.83 34.03
N SER A 329 -16.69 13.74 35.35
CA SER A 329 -15.65 14.00 36.37
C SER A 329 -14.85 12.80 36.91
N SER A 330 -13.55 13.05 37.22
CA SER A 330 -12.61 12.42 38.21
C SER A 330 -12.34 10.90 38.14
N SER A 331 -11.13 10.34 38.36
CA SER A 331 -9.98 10.66 39.22
C SER A 331 -8.69 9.93 38.73
N ARG A 332 -7.48 10.47 39.04
CA ARG A 332 -6.15 9.99 38.57
C ARG A 332 -5.53 8.90 39.49
N PRO A 333 -4.40 8.25 39.08
CA PRO A 333 -3.09 8.79 39.44
C PRO A 333 -2.02 8.84 38.31
N SER A 334 -1.27 9.94 38.32
CA SER A 334 0.08 10.20 37.73
C SER A 334 0.47 9.59 36.37
N VAL A 335 0.16 10.34 35.31
CA VAL A 335 0.87 10.38 34.03
C VAL A 335 1.16 11.86 33.74
N PHE A 336 2.36 12.20 33.26
CA PHE A 336 2.69 13.56 32.82
C PHE A 336 1.72 13.94 31.69
N ARG A 337 0.78 14.84 31.99
CA ARG A 337 -0.19 15.36 31.04
C ARG A 337 0.48 16.39 30.15
N SER A 338 0.63 16.11 28.86
CA SER A 338 0.52 17.17 27.88
C SER A 338 -0.94 17.65 27.87
N SER A 339 -1.14 18.96 27.90
CA SER A 339 -2.48 19.55 27.86
C SER A 339 -3.15 19.21 26.53
N PRO A 340 -4.46 18.90 26.50
CA PRO A 340 -5.17 18.69 25.25
C PRO A 340 -5.34 20.04 24.57
N THR A 341 -4.43 20.37 23.65
CA THR A 341 -4.63 21.50 22.73
C THR A 341 -5.81 21.16 21.83
N ARG A 342 -6.94 21.77 22.18
CA ARG A 342 -8.19 21.72 21.42
C ARG A 342 -8.00 22.38 20.06
N TYR A 343 -8.61 21.78 19.04
CA TYR A 343 -8.78 22.32 17.69
C TYR A 343 -7.46 22.72 17.00
N GLY A 344 -6.76 21.72 16.45
CA GLY A 344 -5.70 21.96 15.47
C GLY A 344 -6.13 21.47 14.08
N SER A 345 -6.04 22.32 13.06
CA SER A 345 -6.15 21.89 11.66
C SER A 345 -4.77 21.49 11.18
N THR A 346 -4.59 20.22 10.77
CA THR A 346 -3.39 19.79 10.06
C THR A 346 -3.64 19.93 8.57
N ASN A 347 -2.77 20.68 7.89
CA ASN A 347 -2.77 20.84 6.45
C ASN A 347 -1.54 20.17 5.87
N CYS A 348 -1.75 19.31 4.88
CA CYS A 348 -0.72 18.65 4.09
C CYS A 348 -0.81 19.14 2.65
N ARG A 349 0.32 19.48 2.04
CA ARG A 349 0.42 19.86 0.63
C ARG A 349 1.58 19.13 -0.02
N ASN A 350 1.30 18.54 -1.19
CA ASN A 350 2.29 17.90 -2.07
C ASN A 350 2.46 18.69 -3.37
N GLY A 351 3.68 19.16 -3.61
CA GLY A 351 4.12 19.76 -4.87
C GLY A 351 4.91 18.75 -5.69
N SER A 352 4.47 18.49 -6.92
CA SER A 352 5.04 17.49 -7.83
C SER A 352 4.85 17.91 -9.29
N ILE A 353 5.58 17.29 -10.21
CA ILE A 353 5.54 17.61 -11.65
C ILE A 353 4.19 17.22 -12.30
N ARG A 354 3.50 16.23 -11.73
CA ARG A 354 2.14 15.81 -12.09
C ARG A 354 1.29 15.61 -10.84
N THR A 355 -0.03 15.74 -10.96
CA THR A 355 -0.96 15.59 -9.83
C THR A 355 -0.94 14.17 -9.24
N PHE A 356 -0.84 13.15 -10.09
CA PHE A 356 -0.87 11.73 -9.73
C PHE A 356 0.37 10.99 -10.23
N LEU A 357 0.83 10.01 -9.42
CA LEU A 357 2.03 9.17 -9.54
C LEU A 357 3.40 9.71 -9.10
N PRO A 358 3.86 10.93 -9.45
CA PRO A 358 5.27 11.25 -9.23
C PRO A 358 5.55 11.42 -7.76
N SER A 359 6.77 11.05 -7.37
CA SER A 359 7.33 11.42 -6.08
C SER A 359 7.20 12.92 -5.85
N ALA A 360 6.96 13.31 -4.60
CA ALA A 360 6.92 14.72 -4.24
C ALA A 360 8.28 15.38 -4.51
N VAL A 361 8.25 16.51 -5.24
CA VAL A 361 9.39 17.44 -5.29
C VAL A 361 9.51 18.16 -3.95
N ARG A 362 8.35 18.41 -3.31
CA ARG A 362 8.25 18.96 -1.96
C ARG A 362 6.96 18.49 -1.30
N SER A 363 7.05 17.88 -0.12
CA SER A 363 5.89 17.65 0.75
C SER A 363 5.97 18.58 1.96
N THR A 364 4.85 19.15 2.36
CA THR A 364 4.82 20.19 3.40
C THR A 364 3.61 19.94 4.27
N SER A 365 3.82 19.77 5.58
CA SER A 365 2.75 19.52 6.52
C SER A 365 2.90 20.44 7.72
N TRP A 366 1.81 21.06 8.15
CA TRP A 366 1.80 21.88 9.36
C TRP A 366 0.50 21.71 10.14
N SER A 367 0.61 21.81 11.46
CA SER A 367 -0.52 21.87 12.37
C SER A 367 -0.51 23.20 13.13
N THR A 368 -1.65 23.88 13.13
CA THR A 368 -1.86 25.12 13.88
C THR A 368 -3.00 24.94 14.86
N GLY A 369 -2.79 25.26 16.14
CA GLY A 369 -3.88 25.45 17.09
C GLY A 369 -4.74 26.66 16.69
N ALA A 370 -6.05 26.62 16.99
CA ALA A 370 -7.03 27.67 16.67
C ALA A 370 -6.55 29.10 17.02
N PRO A 371 -7.05 30.14 16.32
CA PRO A 371 -6.61 31.52 16.47
C PRO A 371 -7.11 32.10 17.80
N SER A 372 -6.33 31.91 18.85
CA SER A 372 -6.41 32.70 20.08
C SER A 372 -4.99 33.21 20.33
N PRO A 373 -4.72 34.52 20.35
CA PRO A 373 -3.38 34.99 20.67
C PRO A 373 -3.03 34.62 22.12
N PRO A 374 -1.84 34.05 22.39
CA PRO A 374 -0.78 33.68 21.44
C PRO A 374 -1.02 32.30 20.81
N CYS A 375 -0.72 32.15 19.51
CA CYS A 375 -0.74 30.86 18.81
C CYS A 375 -0.03 29.78 19.64
N ALA A 376 -0.75 28.72 20.01
CA ALA A 376 -0.13 27.52 20.55
C ALA A 376 0.89 26.96 19.54
N SER A 377 2.02 26.47 20.03
CA SER A 377 3.23 26.09 19.29
C SER A 377 2.95 25.41 17.94
N PRO A 378 3.24 26.06 16.79
CA PRO A 378 3.06 25.44 15.48
C PRO A 378 4.08 24.32 15.26
N LEU A 379 3.65 23.15 14.80
CA LEU A 379 4.52 22.08 14.30
C LEU A 379 4.47 22.08 12.78
N ALA A 380 5.62 22.25 12.13
CA ALA A 380 5.76 22.21 10.67
C ALA A 380 6.90 21.28 10.26
N ALA A 381 6.66 20.46 9.24
CA ALA A 381 7.61 19.50 8.70
C ALA A 381 7.62 19.54 7.16
N TRP A 382 8.77 19.22 6.58
CA TRP A 382 9.04 19.34 5.14
C TRP A 382 9.77 18.09 4.62
N GLY A 383 9.28 17.49 3.53
CA GLY A 383 10.01 16.53 2.69
C GLY A 383 10.63 17.22 1.47
N GLY A 384 11.74 16.67 0.96
CA GLY A 384 12.45 17.18 -0.23
C GLY A 384 13.34 18.41 0.03
N ARG A 385 13.60 18.77 1.28
CA ARG A 385 14.62 19.78 1.66
C ARG A 385 15.70 19.14 2.51
N ARG A 386 16.98 19.27 2.10
CA ARG A 386 18.10 19.09 3.02
C ARG A 386 18.15 20.31 3.95
N ASN A 387 18.42 20.09 5.23
CA ASN A 387 18.78 21.17 6.15
C ASN A 387 19.93 21.98 5.52
N ALA A 388 19.69 23.25 5.19
CA ALA A 388 20.79 24.20 5.17
C ALA A 388 21.37 24.21 6.60
N PRO A 389 22.71 24.23 6.76
CA PRO A 389 23.28 24.29 8.10
C PRO A 389 22.73 25.53 8.82
N PRO A 390 22.52 25.48 10.15
CA PRO A 390 22.07 26.65 10.87
C PRO A 390 23.13 27.73 10.69
N VAL A 391 22.79 28.80 9.97
CA VAL A 391 23.52 30.05 10.04
C VAL A 391 23.26 30.56 11.45
N TRP A 392 24.14 30.19 12.38
CA TRP A 392 24.24 30.83 13.67
C TRP A 392 24.48 32.32 13.42
N ARG A 393 23.44 33.14 13.54
CA ARG A 393 23.65 34.55 13.87
C ARG A 393 24.22 34.55 15.29
N ARG A 394 25.50 34.86 15.39
CA ARG A 394 26.14 35.24 16.65
C ARG A 394 25.61 36.61 17.10
N PRO A 395 25.61 36.86 18.43
CA PRO A 395 24.73 37.81 19.13
C PRO A 395 24.81 39.25 18.64
#